data_AF-A0A2E6KL89-F1
#
_entry.id   AF-A0A2E6KL89-F1
#
_cell.length_a   1.000
_cell.length_b   1.000
_cell.length_c   1.000
_cell.angle_alpha   90.00
_cell.angle_beta   90.00
_cell.angle_gamma   90.00
#
_symmetry.space_group_name_H-M   'P 1'
#
loop_
_entity.id
_entity.type
_entity.pdbx_description
1 polymer ?
#
loop_
_entity_poly.entity_id
_entity_poly.type
_entity_poly.pdbx_seq_one_letter_code
_entity_poly.pdbx_strand_id
1 'polypeptide(L)'
;MGTKIKSIDQNFGIMSAIYLFLAVFFMCFAFSNKAYSEPSEISQADFESATPLFFSIQVESNNEKMARKALEDILPQHEQELGRYIPLGLARIDLNNDGIKELFVRILEPELFCDGYDCQVYGFAITQDGFVKIADLKTKGIDVLQNKTSGTRDILLLKNNGERQKLIWDNGFYKDFNSIDDQKADENNE
;
A
#
# COMPACT_ATOMS: atom_id res chain seq x y z
N MET A 1 -58.26 -44.86 -23.84
CA MET A 1 -57.92 -43.47 -23.49
C MET A 1 -56.84 -43.50 -22.43
N GLY A 2 -55.66 -42.97 -22.74
CA GLY A 2 -54.49 -43.00 -21.86
C GLY A 2 -53.31 -42.33 -22.55
N THR A 3 -53.25 -41.01 -22.48
CA THR A 3 -52.18 -40.16 -22.99
C THR A 3 -50.94 -40.32 -22.11
N LYS A 4 -49.79 -40.66 -22.72
CA LYS A 4 -48.47 -40.58 -22.07
C LYS A 4 -47.70 -39.38 -22.63
N ILE A 5 -47.19 -38.59 -21.70
CA ILE A 5 -46.58 -37.27 -21.84
C ILE A 5 -45.17 -37.40 -22.44
N LYS A 6 -44.83 -36.54 -23.41
CA LYS A 6 -43.46 -36.33 -23.92
C LYS A 6 -42.64 -35.58 -22.87
N SER A 7 -41.45 -36.07 -22.54
CA SER A 7 -40.43 -35.28 -21.85
C SER A 7 -39.86 -34.22 -22.81
N ILE A 8 -39.77 -32.98 -22.34
CA ILE A 8 -39.15 -31.87 -23.05
C ILE A 8 -37.76 -31.67 -22.46
N ASP A 9 -36.75 -31.66 -23.34
CA ASP A 9 -35.34 -31.43 -23.03
C ASP A 9 -35.11 -30.05 -22.38
N GLN A 10 -34.58 -30.04 -21.16
CA GLN A 10 -34.22 -28.83 -20.39
C GLN A 10 -32.78 -28.33 -20.63
N ASN A 11 -32.07 -28.82 -21.65
CA ASN A 11 -30.63 -28.52 -21.79
C ASN A 11 -30.27 -27.34 -22.72
N PHE A 12 -31.24 -26.63 -23.31
CA PHE A 12 -30.94 -25.56 -24.27
C PHE A 12 -30.85 -24.14 -23.69
N GLY A 13 -31.27 -23.93 -22.43
CA GLY A 13 -31.33 -22.59 -21.81
C GLY A 13 -30.05 -22.12 -21.11
N ILE A 14 -29.16 -23.04 -20.72
CA ILE A 14 -28.03 -22.71 -19.83
C ILE A 14 -26.82 -22.17 -20.61
N MET A 15 -26.65 -22.58 -21.88
CA MET A 15 -25.51 -22.14 -22.70
C MET A 15 -25.62 -20.68 -23.17
N SER A 16 -26.82 -20.09 -23.21
CA SER A 16 -27.02 -18.70 -23.65
C SER A 16 -26.77 -17.66 -22.55
N ALA A 17 -26.85 -18.03 -21.28
CA ALA A 17 -26.65 -17.10 -20.16
C ALA A 17 -25.15 -16.87 -19.84
N ILE A 18 -24.30 -17.85 -20.15
CA ILE A 18 -22.85 -17.79 -19.87
C ILE A 18 -22.14 -16.80 -20.82
N TYR A 19 -22.58 -16.74 -22.09
CA TYR A 19 -21.99 -15.81 -23.06
C TYR A 19 -22.34 -14.33 -22.82
N LEU A 20 -23.51 -14.04 -22.24
CA LEU A 20 -23.88 -12.66 -21.92
C LEU A 20 -23.11 -12.11 -20.70
N PHE A 21 -22.72 -12.99 -19.77
CA PHE A 21 -21.97 -12.60 -18.58
C PHE A 21 -20.48 -12.32 -18.87
N LEU A 22 -19.90 -13.04 -19.84
CA LEU A 22 -18.49 -12.86 -20.25
C LEU A 22 -18.25 -11.56 -21.04
N ALA A 23 -19.25 -11.06 -21.77
CA ALA A 23 -19.13 -9.79 -22.51
C ALA A 23 -19.15 -8.55 -21.57
N VAL A 24 -19.85 -8.63 -20.43
CA VAL A 24 -19.90 -7.54 -19.44
C VAL A 24 -18.60 -7.45 -18.63
N PHE A 25 -17.94 -8.58 -18.37
CA PHE A 25 -16.66 -8.59 -17.64
C PHE A 25 -15.48 -7.98 -18.43
N PHE A 26 -15.54 -8.00 -19.77
CA PHE A 26 -14.48 -7.40 -20.60
C PHE A 26 -14.65 -5.89 -20.85
N MET A 27 -15.85 -5.32 -20.66
CA MET A 27 -16.04 -3.87 -20.82
C MET A 27 -15.64 -3.04 -19.59
N CYS A 28 -15.49 -3.64 -18.40
CA CYS A 28 -15.04 -2.91 -17.21
C CYS A 28 -13.52 -2.70 -17.14
N PHE A 29 -12.72 -3.34 -17.99
CA PHE A 29 -11.26 -3.13 -18.03
C PHE A 29 -10.79 -2.15 -19.11
N ALA A 30 -11.71 -1.58 -19.90
CA ALA A 30 -11.34 -0.77 -21.07
C ALA A 30 -11.17 0.75 -20.80
N PHE A 31 -11.32 1.22 -19.56
CA PHE A 31 -11.11 2.65 -19.25
C PHE A 31 -10.42 2.86 -17.91
N SER A 32 -9.09 2.81 -17.92
CA SER A 32 -8.23 3.83 -17.29
C SER A 32 -6.75 3.53 -17.59
N ASN A 33 -6.36 3.52 -18.86
CA ASN A 33 -5.00 3.93 -19.20
C ASN A 33 -4.93 5.44 -18.98
N LYS A 34 -4.97 5.89 -17.72
CA LYS A 34 -4.35 7.16 -17.37
C LYS A 34 -2.89 6.95 -17.73
N ALA A 35 -2.45 7.57 -18.82
CA ALA A 35 -1.04 7.70 -19.10
C ALA A 35 -0.40 8.20 -17.81
N TYR A 36 0.38 7.33 -17.18
CA TYR A 36 1.22 7.69 -16.06
C TYR A 36 2.21 8.70 -16.63
N SER A 37 1.90 9.99 -16.47
CA SER A 37 2.88 11.02 -16.74
C SER A 37 4.04 10.72 -15.80
N GLU A 38 5.21 10.44 -16.36
CA GLU A 38 6.41 10.27 -15.55
C GLU A 38 6.49 11.41 -14.52
N PRO A 39 6.77 11.12 -13.24
CA PRO A 39 6.93 12.17 -12.26
C PRO A 39 8.05 13.07 -12.76
N SER A 40 7.69 14.28 -13.20
CA SER A 40 8.65 15.33 -13.49
C SER A 40 9.58 15.47 -12.29
N GLU A 41 10.87 15.70 -12.52
CA GLU A 41 11.86 15.90 -11.46
C GLU A 41 11.28 16.77 -10.33
N ILE A 42 11.16 16.18 -9.13
CA ILE A 42 10.66 16.89 -7.94
C ILE A 42 11.56 18.10 -7.69
N SER A 43 10.98 19.29 -7.74
CA SER A 43 11.71 20.55 -7.59
C SER A 43 12.07 20.81 -6.12
N GLN A 44 13.01 21.72 -5.87
CA GLN A 44 13.33 22.18 -4.51
C GLN A 44 12.08 22.72 -3.78
N ALA A 45 11.18 23.38 -4.50
CA ALA A 45 9.92 23.90 -3.94
C ALA A 45 8.98 22.79 -3.48
N ASP A 46 9.00 21.63 -4.14
CA ASP A 46 8.18 20.49 -3.72
C ASP A 46 8.69 19.90 -2.41
N PHE A 47 10.02 19.86 -2.21
CA PHE A 47 10.64 19.46 -0.94
C PHE A 47 10.30 20.39 0.23
N GLU A 48 10.08 21.67 -0.03
CA GLU A 48 9.65 22.66 0.97
C GLU A 48 8.16 22.53 1.31
N SER A 49 7.36 22.05 0.35
CA SER A 49 5.92 21.82 0.53
C SER A 49 5.57 20.47 1.18
N ALA A 50 6.54 19.57 1.31
CA ALA A 50 6.33 18.24 1.86
C ALA A 50 5.91 18.30 3.33
N THR A 51 4.87 17.53 3.68
CA THR A 51 4.32 17.52 5.05
C THR A 51 4.91 16.37 5.84
N PRO A 52 5.50 16.60 7.03
CA PRO A 52 6.02 15.53 7.86
C PRO A 52 4.92 14.58 8.34
N LEU A 53 5.20 13.28 8.29
CA LEU A 53 4.37 12.25 8.91
C LEU A 53 4.74 12.13 10.39
N PHE A 54 3.82 12.55 11.26
CA PHE A 54 4.03 12.53 12.71
C PHE A 54 3.60 11.20 13.32
N PHE A 55 4.56 10.53 13.97
CA PHE A 55 4.31 9.32 14.74
C PHE A 55 3.97 9.67 16.19
N SER A 56 2.94 9.00 16.72
CA SER A 56 2.48 9.16 18.10
C SER A 56 2.39 7.80 18.77
N ILE A 57 2.73 7.74 20.05
CA ILE A 57 2.58 6.53 20.86
C ILE A 57 1.16 6.55 21.44
N GLN A 58 0.34 5.56 21.08
CA GLN A 58 -1.07 5.48 21.49
C GLN A 58 -1.38 4.15 22.18
N VAL A 59 -0.96 4.02 23.43
CA VAL A 59 -1.12 2.78 24.23
C VAL A 59 -2.60 2.45 24.46
N GLU A 60 -2.94 1.17 24.34
CA GLU A 60 -4.26 0.55 24.45
C GLU A 60 -5.33 1.07 23.47
N SER A 61 -4.93 1.87 22.49
CA SER A 61 -5.84 2.44 21.48
C SER A 61 -6.26 1.40 20.42
N ASN A 62 -7.35 1.70 19.71
CA ASN A 62 -7.76 0.91 18.54
C ASN A 62 -6.66 0.90 17.45
N ASN A 63 -5.91 2.00 17.31
CA ASN A 63 -4.81 2.08 16.34
C ASN A 63 -3.65 1.17 16.73
N GLU A 64 -3.33 1.05 18.02
CA GLU A 64 -2.28 0.13 18.47
C GLU A 64 -2.71 -1.32 18.32
N LYS A 65 -3.94 -1.67 18.71
CA LYS A 65 -4.47 -3.03 18.48
C LYS A 65 -4.42 -3.42 17.00
N MET A 66 -4.76 -2.48 16.13
CA MET A 66 -4.67 -2.62 14.68
C MET A 66 -3.22 -2.82 14.22
N ALA A 67 -2.29 -1.99 14.69
CA ALA A 67 -0.87 -2.10 14.36
C ALA A 67 -0.26 -3.43 14.82
N ARG A 68 -0.65 -3.91 16.00
CA ARG A 68 -0.21 -5.21 16.53
C ARG A 68 -0.73 -6.37 15.71
N LYS A 69 -2.00 -6.31 15.28
CA LYS A 69 -2.55 -7.31 14.37
C LYS A 69 -1.85 -7.29 13.01
N ALA A 70 -1.52 -6.11 12.49
CA ALA A 70 -0.78 -5.98 11.22
C ALA A 70 0.68 -6.48 11.30
N LEU A 71 1.26 -6.52 12.51
CA LEU A 71 2.62 -7.00 12.78
C LEU A 71 2.64 -8.34 13.54
N GLU A 72 1.58 -9.15 13.42
CA GLU A 72 1.46 -10.40 14.17
C GLU A 72 2.53 -11.44 13.84
N ASP A 73 3.12 -11.35 12.66
CA ASP A 73 4.23 -12.22 12.23
C ASP A 73 5.61 -11.73 12.70
N ILE A 74 5.69 -10.53 13.31
CA ILE A 74 6.95 -9.88 13.68
C ILE A 74 7.07 -9.72 15.19
N LEU A 75 6.11 -9.06 15.83
CA LEU A 75 6.25 -8.66 17.24
C LEU A 75 6.29 -9.82 18.23
N PRO A 76 5.44 -10.87 18.14
CA PRO A 76 5.31 -11.85 19.22
C PRO A 76 6.62 -12.58 19.55
N GLN A 77 7.40 -12.95 18.53
CA GLN A 77 8.67 -13.64 18.73
C GLN A 77 9.66 -12.73 19.48
N HIS A 78 9.83 -11.49 19.03
CA HIS A 78 10.78 -10.56 19.65
C HIS A 78 10.34 -10.11 21.05
N GLU A 79 9.05 -9.90 21.28
CA GLU A 79 8.52 -9.58 22.62
C GLU A 79 8.72 -10.75 23.60
N GLN A 80 8.58 -11.99 23.12
CA GLN A 80 8.86 -13.19 23.91
C GLN A 80 10.35 -13.29 24.25
N GLU A 81 11.24 -13.08 23.28
CA GLU A 81 12.70 -13.13 23.47
C GLU A 81 13.18 -12.05 24.45
N LEU A 82 12.62 -10.84 24.36
CA LEU A 82 12.95 -9.73 25.25
C LEU A 82 12.26 -9.83 26.63
N GLY A 83 11.22 -10.64 26.76
CA GLY A 83 10.39 -10.72 27.97
C GLY A 83 9.64 -9.42 28.29
N ARG A 84 9.41 -8.57 27.29
CA ARG A 84 8.70 -7.28 27.44
C ARG A 84 7.99 -6.87 26.17
N TYR A 85 7.02 -5.96 26.37
CA TYR A 85 6.28 -5.32 25.30
C TYR A 85 7.16 -4.33 24.52
N ILE A 86 7.06 -4.35 23.20
CA ILE A 86 7.75 -3.40 22.32
C ILE A 86 6.81 -2.22 22.01
N PRO A 87 7.18 -0.98 22.37
CA PRO A 87 6.35 0.18 22.06
C PRO A 87 6.30 0.46 20.55
N LEU A 88 5.16 0.99 20.08
CA LEU A 88 4.93 1.33 18.68
C LEU A 88 4.64 2.83 18.52
N GLY A 89 5.29 3.45 17.53
CA GLY A 89 4.92 4.77 17.04
C GLY A 89 3.95 4.63 15.87
N LEU A 90 2.83 5.33 15.90
CA LEU A 90 1.73 5.18 14.94
C LEU A 90 1.44 6.49 14.21
N ALA A 91 1.22 6.40 12.90
CA ALA A 91 0.72 7.48 12.08
C ALA A 91 -0.40 6.98 11.15
N ARG A 92 -1.40 7.84 10.90
CA ARG A 92 -2.52 7.56 10.00
C ARG A 92 -2.64 8.68 8.98
N ILE A 93 -2.57 8.35 7.71
CA ILE A 93 -2.65 9.32 6.62
C ILE A 93 -3.44 8.73 5.47
N ASP A 94 -4.25 9.55 4.82
CA ASP A 94 -4.98 9.17 3.61
C ASP A 94 -4.09 9.49 2.41
N LEU A 95 -3.50 8.46 1.80
CA LEU A 95 -2.53 8.62 0.73
C LEU A 95 -3.19 8.76 -0.64
N ASN A 96 -4.31 8.09 -0.87
CA ASN A 96 -4.98 8.06 -2.18
C ASN A 96 -6.24 8.95 -2.25
N ASN A 97 -6.55 9.67 -1.17
CA ASN A 97 -7.70 10.55 -1.02
C ASN A 97 -9.05 9.81 -1.17
N ASP A 98 -9.14 8.55 -0.73
CA ASP A 98 -10.36 7.75 -0.71
C ASP A 98 -11.14 7.84 0.63
N GLY A 99 -10.60 8.56 1.61
CA GLY A 99 -11.14 8.72 2.96
C GLY A 99 -10.72 7.63 3.94
N ILE A 100 -10.05 6.57 3.49
CA ILE A 100 -9.49 5.49 4.28
C ILE A 100 -8.00 5.75 4.49
N LYS A 101 -7.64 6.06 5.74
CA LYS A 101 -6.24 6.32 6.08
C LYS A 101 -5.43 5.03 6.12
N GLU A 102 -4.32 4.96 5.41
CA GLU A 102 -3.25 3.99 5.62
C GLU A 102 -2.64 4.13 7.03
N LEU A 103 -2.07 3.03 7.51
CA LEU A 103 -1.42 2.92 8.80
C LEU A 103 0.09 2.77 8.64
N PHE A 104 0.85 3.69 9.22
CA PHE A 104 2.29 3.55 9.37
C PHE A 104 2.65 3.21 10.81
N VAL A 105 3.49 2.20 10.98
CA VAL A 105 3.91 1.66 12.28
C VAL A 105 5.42 1.68 12.34
N ARG A 106 5.96 2.48 13.27
CA ARG A 106 7.38 2.49 13.66
C ARG A 106 7.57 1.60 14.87
N ILE A 107 8.48 0.63 14.79
CA ILE A 107 8.83 -0.21 15.93
C ILE A 107 9.86 0.54 16.78
N LEU A 108 9.54 0.81 18.05
CA LEU A 108 10.37 1.62 18.95
C LEU A 108 11.24 0.73 19.83
N GLU A 109 12.00 -0.15 19.18
CA GLU A 109 12.98 -1.03 19.81
C GLU A 109 14.35 -0.85 19.14
N PRO A 110 15.20 0.05 19.67
CA PRO A 110 16.44 0.46 19.01
C PRO A 110 17.42 -0.67 18.74
N GLU A 111 17.53 -1.64 19.66
CA GLU A 111 18.54 -2.68 19.58
C GLU A 111 18.25 -3.73 18.49
N LEU A 112 16.97 -3.87 18.11
CA LEU A 112 16.54 -4.89 17.14
C LEU A 112 16.10 -4.29 15.80
N PHE A 113 15.51 -3.09 15.82
CA PHE A 113 14.81 -2.52 14.66
C PHE A 113 15.38 -1.19 14.18
N CYS A 114 16.46 -0.69 14.77
CA CYS A 114 17.09 0.55 14.33
C CYS A 114 18.56 0.34 13.99
N ASP A 115 19.07 1.11 13.02
CA ASP A 115 20.50 1.27 12.74
C ASP A 115 20.83 2.76 12.86
N GLY A 116 21.52 3.11 13.94
CA GLY A 116 21.67 4.50 14.36
C GLY A 116 20.32 5.16 14.62
N TYR A 117 19.97 6.17 13.81
CA TYR A 117 18.71 6.92 13.92
C TYR A 117 17.60 6.42 12.97
N ASP A 118 17.92 5.45 12.11
CA ASP A 118 16.99 4.95 11.11
C ASP A 118 16.31 3.69 11.64
N CYS A 119 15.02 3.80 11.93
CA CYS A 119 14.23 2.72 12.52
C CYS A 119 13.29 2.08 11.49
N GLN A 120 12.97 0.82 11.72
CA GLN A 120 12.02 0.07 10.92
C GLN A 120 10.63 0.70 10.99
N VAL A 121 10.05 0.98 9.83
CA VAL A 121 8.70 1.49 9.65
C VAL A 121 7.98 0.65 8.60
N TYR A 122 6.80 0.17 8.94
CA TYR A 122 5.92 -0.54 8.02
C TYR A 122 4.72 0.33 7.66
N GLY A 123 4.34 0.37 6.38
CA GLY A 123 3.10 0.99 5.91
C GLY A 123 2.09 -0.08 5.52
N PHE A 124 0.82 0.11 5.88
CA PHE A 124 -0.26 -0.82 5.60
C PHE A 124 -1.48 -0.10 5.02
N ALA A 125 -2.00 -0.63 3.91
CA ALA A 125 -3.36 -0.36 3.47
C ALA A 125 -4.35 -1.21 4.26
N ILE A 126 -5.51 -0.63 4.56
CA ILE A 126 -6.57 -1.28 5.33
C ILE A 126 -7.69 -1.63 4.36
N THR A 127 -7.90 -2.93 4.16
CA THR A 127 -8.90 -3.47 3.25
C THR A 127 -9.97 -4.22 4.03
N GLN A 128 -11.03 -4.65 3.34
CA GLN A 128 -12.05 -5.51 3.95
C GLN A 128 -11.48 -6.88 4.36
N ASP A 129 -10.45 -7.35 3.65
CA ASP A 129 -9.81 -8.65 3.88
C ASP A 129 -8.67 -8.59 4.90
N GLY A 130 -8.35 -7.38 5.42
CA GLY A 130 -7.31 -7.17 6.42
C GLY A 130 -6.25 -6.15 5.99
N PHE A 131 -5.02 -6.35 6.47
CA PHE A 131 -3.89 -5.43 6.25
C PHE A 131 -3.04 -5.90 5.08
N VAL A 132 -2.83 -5.02 4.12
CA VAL A 132 -1.86 -5.25 3.02
C VAL A 132 -0.65 -4.39 3.29
N LYS A 133 0.53 -5.00 3.46
CA LYS A 133 1.78 -4.25 3.61
C LYS A 133 2.07 -3.52 2.30
N ILE A 134 2.19 -2.21 2.33
CA ILE A 134 2.44 -1.36 1.16
C ILE A 134 3.80 -0.66 1.21
N ALA A 135 4.45 -0.67 2.37
CA ALA A 135 5.79 -0.11 2.56
C ALA A 135 6.56 -0.89 3.63
N ASP A 136 7.85 -1.07 3.39
CA ASP A 136 8.82 -1.70 4.28
C ASP A 136 10.07 -0.82 4.28
N LEU A 137 10.24 0.00 5.31
CA LEU A 137 11.10 1.18 5.29
C LEU A 137 12.06 1.16 6.47
N LYS A 138 13.27 1.67 6.25
CA LYS A 138 14.22 1.98 7.32
C LYS A 138 14.56 3.47 7.27
N THR A 139 14.06 4.23 8.24
CA THR A 139 14.20 5.70 8.19
C THR A 139 13.99 6.39 9.53
N LYS A 140 14.66 7.55 9.72
CA LYS A 140 14.41 8.46 10.83
C LYS A 140 13.07 9.20 10.71
N GLY A 141 12.60 9.45 9.49
CA GLY A 141 11.39 10.26 9.26
C GLY A 141 10.86 10.15 7.85
N ILE A 142 9.57 10.41 7.70
CA ILE A 142 8.88 10.37 6.41
C ILE A 142 8.24 11.73 6.23
N ASP A 143 8.50 12.40 5.11
CA ASP A 143 7.64 13.46 4.62
C ASP A 143 6.78 12.94 3.47
N VAL A 144 5.62 13.53 3.30
CA VAL A 144 4.67 13.13 2.29
C VAL A 144 4.38 14.31 1.38
N LEU A 145 4.50 14.07 0.07
CA LEU A 145 4.26 15.07 -0.95
C LEU A 145 2.96 14.76 -1.69
N GLN A 146 2.12 15.78 -1.86
CA GLN A 146 0.86 15.67 -2.58
C GLN A 146 1.07 16.03 -4.05
N ASN A 147 0.62 15.16 -4.94
CA ASN A 147 0.47 15.45 -6.36
C ASN A 147 -0.63 16.49 -6.56
N LYS A 148 -0.26 17.63 -7.13
CA LYS A 148 -1.15 18.79 -7.34
C LYS A 148 -2.29 18.49 -8.31
N THR A 149 -2.13 17.50 -9.20
CA THR A 149 -3.10 17.17 -10.24
C THR A 149 -4.16 16.16 -9.77
N SER A 150 -3.75 15.15 -9.02
CA SER A 150 -4.66 14.11 -8.52
C SER A 150 -5.15 14.36 -7.09
N GLY A 151 -4.47 15.23 -6.33
CA GLY A 151 -4.70 15.40 -4.90
C GLY A 151 -4.22 14.22 -4.05
N THR A 152 -3.64 13.18 -4.66
CA THR A 152 -3.10 12.00 -3.97
C THR A 152 -1.68 12.28 -3.49
N ARG A 153 -1.29 11.60 -2.42
CA ARG A 153 0.06 11.58 -1.86
C ARG A 153 0.80 10.34 -2.37
N ASP A 154 1.23 10.42 -3.61
CA ASP A 154 1.89 9.34 -4.35
C ASP A 154 3.41 9.28 -4.12
N ILE A 155 3.99 10.26 -3.42
CA ILE A 155 5.42 10.34 -3.15
C ILE A 155 5.69 10.39 -1.63
N LEU A 156 6.50 9.46 -1.16
CA LEU A 156 7.10 9.49 0.18
C LEU A 156 8.57 9.94 0.07
N LEU A 157 8.99 10.79 0.98
CA LEU A 157 10.36 11.25 1.10
C LEU A 157 10.93 10.72 2.42
N LEU A 158 11.81 9.73 2.35
CA LEU A 158 12.48 9.19 3.52
C LEU A 158 13.65 10.09 3.91
N LYS A 159 13.80 10.36 5.20
CA LYS A 159 14.90 11.15 5.76
C LYS A 159 15.91 10.22 6.41
N ASN A 160 17.02 9.95 5.72
CA ASN A 160 18.07 9.04 6.18
C ASN A 160 19.41 9.79 6.20
N ASN A 161 20.05 9.91 7.37
CA ASN A 161 21.42 10.44 7.53
C ASN A 161 21.82 11.69 6.70
N GLY A 162 20.88 12.63 6.49
CA GLY A 162 21.13 13.88 5.75
C GLY A 162 20.75 13.82 4.26
N GLU A 163 20.45 12.63 3.74
CA GLU A 163 19.93 12.40 2.41
C GLU A 163 18.41 12.22 2.42
N ARG A 164 17.78 12.51 1.28
CA ARG A 164 16.35 12.27 1.06
C ARG A 164 16.17 11.26 -0.06
N GLN A 165 15.64 10.09 0.28
CA GLN A 165 15.30 9.05 -0.67
C GLN A 165 13.84 9.19 -1.08
N LYS A 166 13.57 9.06 -2.37
CA LYS A 166 12.24 9.24 -2.96
C LYS A 166 11.61 7.88 -3.21
N LEU A 167 10.44 7.65 -2.64
CA LEU A 167 9.61 6.52 -2.98
C LEU A 167 8.37 6.98 -3.73
N ILE A 168 8.01 6.26 -4.78
CA ILE A 168 6.77 6.49 -5.52
C ILE A 168 5.86 5.27 -5.44
N TRP A 169 4.57 5.53 -5.48
CA TRP A 169 3.57 4.47 -5.56
C TRP A 169 3.59 3.79 -6.93
N ASP A 170 3.87 2.49 -6.94
CA ASP A 170 3.83 1.67 -8.14
C ASP A 170 3.39 0.23 -7.83
N ASN A 171 2.49 -0.30 -8.65
CA ASN A 171 1.99 -1.68 -8.57
C ASN A 171 1.49 -2.11 -7.17
N GLY A 172 0.91 -1.18 -6.41
CA GLY A 172 0.32 -1.46 -5.09
C GLY A 172 1.30 -1.30 -3.90
N PHE A 173 2.52 -0.85 -4.13
CA PHE A 173 3.54 -0.67 -3.10
C PHE A 173 4.36 0.61 -3.35
N TYR A 174 5.03 1.11 -2.32
CA TYR A 174 6.02 2.18 -2.49
C TYR A 174 7.39 1.60 -2.87
N LYS A 175 7.96 2.10 -3.97
CA LYS A 175 9.26 1.67 -4.51
C LYS A 175 10.20 2.85 -4.67
N ASP A 176 11.49 2.57 -4.67
CA ASP A 176 12.51 3.58 -4.95
C ASP A 176 12.37 4.15 -6.35
N PHE A 177 12.35 5.48 -6.44
CA PHE A 177 12.24 6.18 -7.73
C PHE A 177 13.35 5.77 -8.70
N ASN A 178 14.59 5.69 -8.21
CA ASN A 178 15.75 5.31 -9.01
C ASN A 178 15.68 3.85 -9.51
N SER A 179 14.90 2.98 -8.86
CA SER A 179 14.77 1.57 -9.27
C SER A 179 13.85 1.36 -10.49
N ILE A 180 13.09 2.40 -10.88
CA ILE A 180 12.10 2.32 -11.96
C ILE A 180 12.73 2.68 -13.31
N ASP A 181 13.76 3.52 -13.32
CA ASP A 181 14.50 3.89 -14.52
C ASP A 181 15.35 2.72 -15.05
N ASP A 182 15.90 1.89 -14.16
CA ASP A 182 16.69 0.72 -14.53
C ASP A 182 15.85 -0.36 -15.23
N GLN A 183 14.56 -0.51 -14.90
CA GLN A 183 13.68 -1.52 -15.52
C GLN A 183 13.24 -1.15 -16.94
N LYS A 184 13.18 0.15 -17.29
CA LYS A 184 12.84 0.61 -18.64
C LYS A 184 14.02 0.55 -19.62
N ALA A 185 15.25 0.49 -19.11
CA ALA A 185 16.45 0.36 -19.95
C ALA A 185 16.60 -1.06 -20.54
N ASP A 186 16.12 -2.09 -19.82
CA ASP A 186 16.22 -3.49 -20.24
C ASP A 186 15.11 -3.90 -21.24
N GLU A 187 13.91 -3.33 -21.14
CA GLU A 187 12.80 -3.63 -22.08
C GLU A 187 12.97 -3.01 -23.48
N ASN A 188 13.91 -2.07 -23.65
CA ASN A 188 14.20 -1.44 -24.96
C ASN A 188 15.40 -2.08 -25.70
N ASN A 189 15.94 -3.19 -25.18
CA ASN A 189 17.09 -3.92 -25.77
C ASN A 189 16.74 -5.34 -26.26
N GLU A 190 15.46 -5.72 -26.35
CA GLU A 190 15.00 -6.95 -27.04
C GLU A 190 14.39 -6.68 -28.43
#